data_AF-W5N636-F1
#
_entry.id   AF-W5N636-F1
#
_cell.length_a   1.000
_cell.length_b   1.000
_cell.length_c   1.000
_cell.angle_alpha   90.00
_cell.angle_beta   90.00
_cell.angle_gamma   90.00
#
_symmetry.space_group_name_H-M   'P 1'
#
loop_
_entity.id
_entity.type
_entity.pdbx_description
1 polymer ?
#
loop_
_entity_poly.entity_id
_entity_poly.type
_entity_poly.pdbx_seq_one_letter_code
_entity_poly.pdbx_strand_id
1 'polypeptide(L)' 'ILRGPTTAAHLFRSEKILTKQTANIYSKPPKDKIGPGQTLFTMSVFAVTLLGPAGWILHHLPEYRRRPR' A
#
# COMPACT_ATOMS: atom_id res chain seq x y z
N ILE A 1 55.32 3.93 -34.18
CA ILE A 1 54.54 4.02 -32.91
C ILE A 1 53.20 4.65 -33.25
N LEU A 2 52.20 3.86 -33.62
CA LEU A 2 50.79 4.25 -33.64
C LEU A 2 49.94 3.04 -34.04
N ARG A 3 49.07 2.56 -33.13
CA ARG A 3 47.80 1.84 -33.39
C ARG A 3 47.29 1.26 -32.08
N GLY A 4 46.32 1.95 -31.47
CA GLY A 4 45.45 1.40 -30.44
C GLY A 4 44.05 1.95 -30.69
N PRO A 5 43.15 1.18 -31.34
CA PRO A 5 41.80 1.64 -31.57
C PRO A 5 40.90 1.34 -30.36
N THR A 6 40.00 2.29 -30.12
CA THR A 6 38.63 2.09 -29.61
C THR A 6 38.44 1.83 -28.11
N THR A 7 38.51 2.93 -27.36
CA THR A 7 37.63 3.19 -26.20
C THR A 7 36.18 3.29 -26.68
N ALA A 8 35.55 2.17 -27.02
CA ALA A 8 34.13 2.15 -27.42
C ALA A 8 33.36 0.91 -26.94
N ALA A 9 33.94 0.13 -26.02
CA ALA A 9 33.32 -1.09 -25.49
C ALA A 9 32.47 -0.86 -24.23
N HIS A 10 32.28 0.38 -23.78
CA HIS A 10 31.55 0.68 -22.54
C HIS A 10 30.14 1.29 -22.72
N LEU A 11 29.65 1.45 -23.96
CA LEU A 11 28.34 2.06 -24.21
C LEU A 11 27.29 1.11 -24.79
N PHE A 12 27.61 -0.17 -24.92
CA PHE A 12 26.62 -1.16 -25.33
C PHE A 12 26.52 -2.24 -24.27
N ARG A 13 25.37 -2.23 -23.58
CA ARG A 13 24.66 -3.38 -23.00
C ARG A 13 24.40 -3.30 -21.50
N SER A 14 23.45 -2.44 -21.16
CA SER A 14 22.56 -2.65 -20.00
C SER A 14 21.08 -2.57 -20.37
N GLU A 15 20.71 -2.84 -21.64
CA GLU A 15 19.33 -3.17 -22.06
C GLU A 15 18.93 -4.60 -21.61
N LYS A 16 19.17 -4.94 -20.35
CA LYS A 16 18.73 -6.20 -19.72
C LYS A 16 18.23 -6.01 -18.28
N ILE A 17 18.00 -4.76 -17.85
CA ILE A 17 17.40 -4.44 -16.53
C ILE A 17 15.89 -4.16 -16.66
N LEU A 18 15.32 -4.26 -17.87
CA LEU A 18 13.87 -4.20 -18.09
C LEU A 18 13.27 -5.57 -18.46
N THR A 19 13.90 -6.67 -18.06
CA THR A 19 13.24 -7.98 -18.12
C THR A 19 12.31 -8.10 -16.92
N LYS A 20 11.15 -7.46 -17.05
CA LYS A 20 9.87 -7.87 -16.48
C LYS A 20 10.04 -8.72 -15.21
N GLN A 21 10.31 -8.07 -14.07
CA GLN A 21 10.25 -8.74 -12.78
C GLN A 21 8.76 -9.02 -12.47
N THR A 22 8.14 -9.94 -13.22
CA THR A 22 6.86 -10.51 -12.85
C THR A 22 7.16 -11.39 -11.65
N ALA A 23 7.12 -10.80 -10.46
CA ALA A 23 6.99 -11.57 -9.24
C ALA A 23 5.67 -12.35 -9.38
N ASN A 24 5.77 -13.60 -9.84
CA ASN A 24 4.62 -14.50 -9.90
C ASN A 24 4.36 -14.98 -8.47
N ILE A 25 3.73 -14.12 -7.68
CA ILE A 25 3.34 -14.43 -6.30
C ILE A 25 2.10 -15.32 -6.40
N TYR A 26 2.34 -16.62 -6.47
CA TYR A 26 1.29 -17.63 -6.38
C TYR A 26 1.03 -17.92 -4.91
N SER A 27 -0.22 -17.74 -4.49
CA SER A 27 -0.68 -18.16 -3.16
C SER A 27 -1.59 -19.38 -3.30
N LYS A 28 -1.62 -20.20 -2.26
CA LYS A 28 -2.58 -21.31 -2.17
C LYS A 28 -4.00 -20.72 -2.14
N PRO A 29 -5.00 -21.39 -2.72
CA PRO A 29 -6.38 -20.93 -2.64
C PRO A 29 -6.81 -20.79 -1.17
N PRO A 30 -7.71 -19.84 -0.87
CA PRO A 30 -8.18 -19.61 0.50
C PRO A 30 -8.76 -20.91 1.08
N LYS A 31 -8.33 -21.27 2.30
CA LYS A 31 -8.93 -22.38 3.05
C LYS A 31 -10.40 -22.10 3.34
N ASP A 32 -10.67 -20.87 3.77
CA ASP A 32 -12.01 -20.34 4.03
C ASP A 32 -12.31 -19.20 3.06
N LYS A 33 -13.46 -19.26 2.40
CA LYS A 33 -13.89 -18.24 1.44
C LYS A 33 -14.63 -17.15 2.20
N ILE A 34 -14.05 -15.95 2.22
CA ILE A 34 -14.73 -14.77 2.73
C ILE A 34 -15.78 -14.35 1.70
N GLY A 35 -17.05 -14.54 2.04
CA GLY A 35 -18.16 -14.16 1.17
C GLY A 35 -18.41 -12.65 1.17
N PRO A 36 -19.17 -12.11 0.19
CA PRO A 36 -19.51 -10.70 0.12
C PRO A 36 -20.13 -10.16 1.43
N GLY A 37 -20.98 -10.95 2.09
CA GLY A 37 -21.59 -10.58 3.36
C GLY A 37 -20.58 -10.41 4.51
N GLN A 38 -19.62 -11.32 4.64
CA GLN A 38 -18.58 -11.23 5.68
C GLN A 38 -17.64 -10.05 5.43
N THR A 39 -17.29 -9.77 4.17
CA THR A 39 -16.46 -8.61 3.81
C THR A 39 -17.17 -7.31 4.15
N LEU A 40 -18.44 -7.17 3.76
CA LEU A 40 -19.23 -5.97 4.04
C LEU A 40 -19.41 -5.74 5.54
N PHE A 41 -19.69 -6.79 6.30
CA PHE A 41 -19.79 -6.72 7.75
C PHE A 41 -18.46 -6.25 8.36
N THR A 42 -17.35 -6.89 8.00
CA THR A 42 -16.02 -6.56 8.56
C THR A 42 -15.61 -5.14 8.21
N MET A 43 -15.84 -4.70 6.96
CA MET A 43 -15.57 -3.32 6.53
C MET A 43 -16.42 -2.31 7.28
N SER A 44 -17.71 -2.61 7.48
CA SER A 44 -18.63 -1.73 8.21
C SER A 44 -18.24 -1.63 9.68
N VAL A 45 -17.95 -2.75 10.33
CA VAL A 45 -17.48 -2.79 11.72
C VAL A 45 -16.18 -2.01 11.86
N PHE A 46 -15.21 -2.25 10.98
CA PHE A 46 -13.94 -1.51 10.97
C PHE A 46 -14.16 0.00 10.85
N ALA A 47 -15.00 0.44 9.91
CA ALA A 47 -15.33 1.84 9.73
C ALA A 47 -15.98 2.45 10.98
N VAL A 48 -16.98 1.78 11.57
CA VAL A 48 -17.66 2.24 12.79
C VAL A 48 -16.71 2.25 13.99
N THR A 49 -15.78 1.31 14.07
CA THR A 49 -14.80 1.26 15.17
C THR A 49 -13.84 2.45 15.14
N LEU A 50 -13.51 2.96 13.94
CA LEU A 50 -12.70 4.17 13.79
C LEU A 50 -13.54 5.45 13.95
N LEU A 51 -14.69 5.52 13.26
CA LEU A 51 -15.54 6.72 13.27
C LEU A 51 -16.29 6.91 14.58
N GLY A 52 -16.63 5.85 15.31
CA GLY A 52 -17.33 5.92 16.59
C GLY A 52 -16.60 6.78 17.61
N PRO A 53 -15.35 6.43 18.01
CA PRO A 53 -14.60 7.25 18.96
C PRO A 53 -14.25 8.63 18.39
N ALA A 54 -13.92 8.73 17.09
CA ALA A 54 -13.64 10.01 16.46
C ALA A 54 -14.85 10.97 16.48
N GLY A 55 -16.03 10.44 16.17
CA GLY A 55 -17.30 11.17 16.19
C GLY A 55 -17.71 11.56 17.62
N TRP A 56 -17.50 10.68 18.60
CA TRP A 56 -17.71 11.00 20.01
C TRP A 56 -16.83 12.16 20.47
N ILE A 57 -15.53 12.13 20.17
CA ILE A 57 -14.59 13.20 20.53
C ILE A 57 -15.00 14.53 19.89
N LEU A 58 -15.37 14.52 18.61
CA LEU A 58 -15.83 15.71 17.90
C LEU A 58 -17.17 16.24 18.45
N HIS A 59 -18.08 15.34 18.86
CA HIS A 59 -19.35 15.72 19.47
C HIS A 59 -19.15 16.43 20.82
N HIS A 60 -18.18 16.01 21.63
CA HIS A 60 -17.89 16.59 22.95
C HIS A 60 -16.97 17.83 22.87
N LEU A 61 -16.50 18.19 21.67
CA LEU A 61 -15.63 19.36 21.46
C LEU A 61 -16.21 20.70 21.95
N PRO A 62 -17.51 21.00 21.79
CA PRO A 62 -18.13 22.23 22.32
C PRO A 62 -18.13 22.28 23.84
N GLU A 63 -18.23 21.13 24.51
CA GLU A 63 -18.23 21.02 25.98
C GLU A 63 -16.81 21.20 26.53
N TYR A 64 -15.81 20.63 25.86
CA TYR A 64 -14.40 20.88 26.19
C TYR A 64 -14.01 22.36 26.03
N ARG A 65 -14.60 23.07 25.05
CA ARG A 65 -14.35 24.50 24.83
C ARG A 65 -14.99 25.41 25.88
N ARG A 66 -16.15 25.03 26.42
CA ARG A 66 -16.90 25.85 27.39
C ARG A 66 -16.48 25.63 28.83
N ARG A 67 -15.58 24.69 29.10
CA ARG A 67 -15.05 24.45 30.44
C ARG A 67 -14.28 25.70 30.88
N PRO A 68 -14.75 26.45 31.89
CA PRO A 68 -13.96 27.54 32.46
C PRO A 68 -12.71 26.92 33.08
N ARG A 69 -11.57 27.59 32.92
CA ARG A 69 -10.33 27.21 33.62
C ARG A 69 -10.51 27.32 35.13
#